data_AF-A0A1X7UIV3-F1
#
_entry.id   AF-A0A1X7UIV3-F1
#
_cell.length_a   1.000
_cell.length_b   1.000
_cell.length_c   1.000
_cell.angle_alpha   90.00
_cell.angle_beta   90.00
_cell.angle_gamma   90.00
#
_symmetry.space_group_name_H-M   'P 1'
#
loop_
_entity.id
_entity.type
_entity.pdbx_description
1 polymer ?
#
loop_
_entity_poly.entity_id
_entity_poly.type
_entity_poly.pdbx_seq_one_letter_code
_entity_poly.pdbx_strand_id
1 'polypeptide(L)'
;MALSEVENKELSAKLVRLNDAVSPWKLDVIKLVAKHAFEIGQEDLEKADLLTSVYTLLEEKHGSTAFNVLIVILKRLDVQLSLVDALKKHVKQNEIVIEGNLRMMDFILTVSCILWSLDNKKYLSLRELARRIVLPHFDSLNITSRTHLLQLLLEGNHLTPNSFCYLFVWLEVVGCSLYHNNLKEYCKRHHVEVPDWKSLVAPLK
;
A
#
# COMPACT_ATOMS: atom_id res chain seq x y z
N MET A 1 11.75 -28.52 3.80
CA MET A 1 10.84 -29.42 3.06
C MET A 1 10.45 -28.71 1.77
N ALA A 2 10.91 -29.23 0.64
CA ALA A 2 10.57 -28.72 -0.70
C ALA A 2 9.14 -29.15 -1.07
N LEU A 3 8.38 -28.24 -1.70
CA LEU A 3 7.09 -28.56 -2.34
C LEU A 3 7.33 -29.55 -3.48
N SER A 4 6.36 -30.42 -3.76
CA SER A 4 6.46 -31.33 -4.92
C SER A 4 6.47 -30.54 -6.24
N GLU A 5 7.11 -31.07 -7.29
CA GLU A 5 7.18 -30.39 -8.61
C GLU A 5 5.79 -30.07 -9.20
N VAL A 6 4.77 -30.85 -8.85
CA VAL A 6 3.39 -30.66 -9.28
C VAL A 6 2.74 -29.46 -8.56
N GLU A 7 2.95 -29.33 -7.25
CA GLU A 7 2.46 -28.20 -6.46
C GLU A 7 3.11 -26.88 -6.91
N ASN A 8 4.41 -26.91 -7.23
CA ASN A 8 5.12 -25.73 -7.75
C ASN A 8 4.58 -25.28 -9.13
N LYS A 9 4.27 -26.21 -10.04
CA LYS A 9 3.67 -25.88 -11.35
C LYS A 9 2.26 -25.30 -11.20
N GLU A 10 1.46 -25.85 -10.29
CA GLU A 10 0.11 -25.35 -10.03
C GLU A 10 0.12 -23.94 -9.42
N LEU A 11 1.02 -23.70 -8.46
CA LEU A 11 1.22 -22.38 -7.85
C LEU A 11 1.66 -21.34 -8.89
N SER A 12 2.65 -21.69 -9.72
CA SER A 12 3.13 -20.82 -10.80
C SER A 12 2.00 -20.44 -11.76
N ALA A 13 1.18 -21.40 -12.20
CA ALA A 13 0.05 -21.13 -13.08
C ALA A 13 -1.01 -20.21 -12.44
N LYS A 14 -1.25 -20.35 -11.12
CA LYS A 14 -2.17 -19.46 -10.38
C LYS A 14 -1.63 -18.04 -10.24
N LEU A 15 -0.32 -17.89 -9.99
CA LEU A 15 0.33 -16.59 -9.91
C LEU A 15 0.31 -15.86 -11.27
N VAL A 16 0.53 -16.58 -12.38
CA VAL A 16 0.43 -16.00 -13.72
C VAL A 16 -0.97 -15.46 -14.00
N ARG A 17 -2.03 -16.17 -13.60
CA ARG A 17 -3.42 -15.68 -13.76
C ARG A 17 -3.71 -14.42 -12.95
N LEU A 18 -2.97 -14.16 -11.87
CA LEU A 18 -3.12 -12.93 -11.11
C LEU A 18 -2.48 -11.73 -11.81
N ASN A 19 -1.49 -11.93 -12.68
CA ASN A 19 -0.94 -10.83 -13.47
C ASN A 19 -2.05 -10.12 -14.26
N ASP A 20 -2.97 -10.89 -14.85
CA ASP A 20 -4.11 -10.33 -15.59
C ASP A 20 -5.16 -9.67 -14.68
N ALA A 21 -5.28 -10.13 -13.43
CA ALA A 21 -6.26 -9.61 -12.47
C ALA A 21 -5.77 -8.36 -11.71
N VAL A 22 -4.47 -8.12 -11.70
CA VAL A 22 -3.85 -6.95 -11.05
C VAL A 22 -3.73 -5.82 -12.06
N SER A 23 -4.62 -4.84 -11.94
CA SER A 23 -4.54 -3.60 -12.71
C SER A 23 -3.24 -2.83 -12.41
N PRO A 24 -2.72 -2.01 -13.35
CA PRO A 24 -1.43 -1.32 -13.20
C PRO A 24 -1.27 -0.56 -11.88
N TRP A 25 -2.30 0.16 -11.44
CA TRP A 25 -2.21 0.91 -10.18
C TRP A 25 -2.10 0.02 -8.93
N LYS A 26 -2.67 -1.19 -8.96
CA LYS A 26 -2.55 -2.16 -7.87
C LYS A 26 -1.11 -2.67 -7.83
N LEU A 27 -0.52 -2.94 -9.00
CA LEU A 27 0.89 -3.31 -9.10
C LEU A 27 1.78 -2.20 -8.53
N ASP A 28 1.53 -0.93 -8.85
CA ASP A 28 2.30 0.20 -8.29
C ASP A 28 2.22 0.23 -6.76
N VAL A 29 1.03 -0.01 -6.18
CA VAL A 29 0.86 -0.07 -4.72
C VAL A 29 1.58 -1.28 -4.13
N ILE A 30 1.56 -2.43 -4.80
CA ILE A 30 2.28 -3.63 -4.37
C ILE A 30 3.79 -3.39 -4.36
N LYS A 31 4.34 -2.73 -5.39
CA LYS A 31 5.74 -2.29 -5.43
C LYS A 31 6.06 -1.33 -4.29
N LEU A 32 5.17 -0.38 -4.01
CA LEU A 32 5.35 0.57 -2.92
C LEU A 32 5.42 -0.11 -1.56
N VAL A 33 4.55 -1.11 -1.33
CA VAL A 33 4.61 -1.97 -0.14
C VAL A 33 5.93 -2.75 -0.11
N ALA A 34 6.32 -3.39 -1.20
CA ALA A 34 7.58 -4.15 -1.28
C ALA A 34 8.79 -3.27 -0.95
N LYS A 35 8.81 -2.03 -1.43
CA LYS A 35 9.87 -1.05 -1.13
C LYS A 35 9.91 -0.67 0.35
N HIS A 36 8.80 -0.15 0.88
CA HIS A 36 8.83 0.53 2.19
C HIS A 36 8.57 -0.39 3.38
N ALA A 37 7.83 -1.49 3.20
CA ALA A 37 7.54 -2.44 4.27
C ALA A 37 8.49 -3.65 4.26
N PHE A 38 9.08 -3.96 3.10
CA PHE A 38 9.91 -5.15 2.90
C PHE A 38 11.32 -4.84 2.39
N GLU A 39 11.65 -3.55 2.26
CA GLU A 39 12.98 -3.03 1.92
C GLU A 39 13.53 -3.55 0.58
N ILE A 40 12.67 -3.88 -0.39
CA ILE A 40 13.12 -4.26 -1.73
C ILE A 40 13.67 -3.03 -2.46
N GLY A 41 14.80 -3.18 -3.15
CA GLY A 41 15.47 -2.09 -3.85
C GLY A 41 14.62 -1.47 -4.96
N GLN A 42 14.71 -0.15 -5.12
CA GLN A 42 13.97 0.59 -6.16
C GLN A 42 14.32 0.09 -7.57
N GLU A 43 15.61 -0.14 -7.84
CA GLU A 43 16.09 -0.58 -9.17
C GLU A 43 15.49 -1.94 -9.59
N ASP A 44 15.27 -2.85 -8.63
CA ASP A 44 14.67 -4.15 -8.90
C ASP A 44 13.16 -4.02 -9.16
N LEU A 45 12.49 -3.15 -8.40
CA LEU A 45 11.05 -2.90 -8.54
C LEU A 45 10.70 -2.16 -9.84
N GLU A 46 11.61 -1.34 -10.37
CA GLU A 46 11.45 -0.70 -11.68
C GLU A 46 11.46 -1.71 -12.82
N LYS A 47 12.26 -2.78 -12.71
CA LYS A 47 12.33 -3.87 -13.69
C LYS A 47 11.17 -4.87 -13.56
N ALA A 48 10.51 -4.93 -12.40
CA ALA A 48 9.42 -5.85 -12.14
C ALA A 48 8.10 -5.38 -12.77
N ASP A 49 7.85 -5.69 -14.03
CA ASP A 49 6.64 -5.30 -14.78
C ASP A 49 5.37 -6.11 -14.45
N LEU A 50 5.52 -7.24 -13.75
CA LEU A 50 4.43 -8.16 -13.42
C LEU A 50 4.36 -8.45 -11.91
N LEU A 51 3.18 -8.89 -11.43
CA LEU A 51 2.99 -9.31 -10.05
C LEU A 51 3.94 -10.46 -9.69
N THR A 52 4.09 -11.43 -10.60
CA THR A 52 5.01 -12.56 -10.45
C THR A 52 6.44 -12.10 -10.19
N SER A 53 6.90 -11.06 -10.88
CA SER A 53 8.25 -10.51 -10.71
C SER A 53 8.42 -9.88 -9.33
N VAL A 54 7.41 -9.15 -8.83
CA VAL A 54 7.44 -8.60 -7.48
C VAL A 54 7.37 -9.71 -6.42
N TYR A 55 6.60 -10.76 -6.66
CA TYR A 55 6.54 -11.92 -5.78
C TYR A 55 7.90 -12.62 -5.66
N THR A 56 8.60 -12.85 -6.78
CA THR A 56 9.94 -13.45 -6.76
C THR A 56 10.90 -12.63 -5.90
N LEU A 57 10.90 -11.30 -6.04
CA LEU A 57 11.73 -10.43 -5.20
C LEU A 57 11.39 -10.53 -3.71
N LEU A 58 10.09 -10.62 -3.37
CA LEU A 58 9.65 -10.83 -1.99
C LEU A 58 10.07 -12.21 -1.47
N GLU A 59 9.97 -13.26 -2.27
CA GLU A 59 10.35 -14.63 -1.93
C GLU A 59 11.87 -14.75 -1.71
N GLU A 60 12.68 -14.12 -2.56
CA GLU A 60 14.13 -14.07 -2.39
C GLU A 60 14.54 -13.39 -1.08
N LYS A 61 13.84 -12.32 -0.68
CA LYS A 61 14.19 -11.55 0.52
C LYS A 61 13.59 -12.10 1.82
N HIS A 62 12.34 -12.60 1.78
CA HIS A 62 11.55 -12.98 2.96
C HIS A 62 11.17 -14.46 3.00
N GLY A 63 11.69 -15.25 2.05
CA GLY A 63 11.51 -16.68 1.98
C GLY A 63 10.04 -17.07 1.96
N SER A 64 9.68 -18.03 2.81
CA SER A 64 8.35 -18.62 2.81
C SER A 64 7.23 -17.67 3.25
N THR A 65 7.55 -16.61 4.01
CA THR A 65 6.56 -15.62 4.45
C THR A 65 6.03 -14.73 3.31
N ALA A 66 6.75 -14.63 2.19
CA ALA A 66 6.42 -13.76 1.05
C ALA A 66 5.03 -14.04 0.47
N PHE A 67 4.63 -15.31 0.45
CA PHE A 67 3.34 -15.69 -0.11
C PHE A 67 2.16 -15.26 0.79
N ASN A 68 2.35 -15.32 2.11
CA ASN A 68 1.36 -14.81 3.08
C ASN A 68 1.20 -13.29 2.95
N VAL A 69 2.32 -12.59 2.84
CA VAL A 69 2.35 -11.15 2.58
C VAL A 69 1.58 -10.81 1.32
N LEU A 70 1.88 -11.48 0.20
CA LEU A 70 1.21 -11.27 -1.07
C LEU A 70 -0.31 -11.45 -0.95
N ILE A 71 -0.77 -12.53 -0.31
CA ILE A 71 -2.20 -12.78 -0.12
C ILE A 71 -2.87 -11.67 0.70
N VAL A 72 -2.22 -11.17 1.75
CA VAL A 72 -2.76 -10.05 2.56
C VAL A 72 -2.89 -8.80 1.70
N ILE A 73 -1.88 -8.47 0.92
CA ILE A 73 -1.89 -7.32 0.02
C ILE A 73 -3.02 -7.44 -1.02
N LEU A 74 -3.13 -8.59 -1.70
CA LEU A 74 -4.12 -8.82 -2.75
C LEU A 74 -5.56 -8.71 -2.22
N LYS A 75 -5.84 -9.24 -1.02
CA LYS A 75 -7.16 -9.08 -0.37
C LYS A 75 -7.47 -7.63 -0.07
N ARG A 76 -6.49 -6.87 0.44
CA ARG A 76 -6.67 -5.46 0.81
C ARG A 76 -6.89 -4.57 -0.41
N LEU A 77 -6.33 -4.95 -1.56
CA LEU A 77 -6.52 -4.28 -2.85
C LEU A 77 -7.74 -4.80 -3.62
N ASP A 78 -8.58 -5.64 -3.00
CA ASP A 78 -9.77 -6.22 -3.62
C ASP A 78 -9.47 -6.84 -5.00
N VAL A 79 -8.38 -7.62 -5.07
CA VAL A 79 -8.10 -8.49 -6.22
C VAL A 79 -8.99 -9.72 -6.09
N GLN A 80 -9.66 -10.10 -7.19
CA GLN A 80 -10.73 -11.10 -7.24
C GLN A 80 -10.60 -12.20 -6.18
N LEU A 81 -11.48 -12.17 -5.18
CA LEU A 81 -11.38 -13.00 -3.98
C LEU A 81 -11.31 -14.49 -4.31
N SER A 82 -11.98 -14.95 -5.37
CA SER A 82 -11.92 -16.34 -5.84
C SER A 82 -10.51 -16.77 -6.26
N LEU A 83 -9.75 -15.89 -6.92
CA LEU A 83 -8.36 -16.16 -7.29
C LEU A 83 -7.45 -16.16 -6.06
N VAL A 84 -7.64 -15.20 -5.15
CA VAL A 84 -6.83 -15.09 -3.94
C VAL A 84 -7.12 -16.24 -2.96
N ASP A 85 -8.36 -16.70 -2.86
CA ASP A 85 -8.73 -17.85 -2.03
C ASP A 85 -8.17 -19.16 -2.58
N ALA A 86 -8.04 -19.29 -3.90
CA ALA A 86 -7.39 -20.44 -4.51
C ALA A 86 -5.89 -20.52 -4.18
N LEU A 87 -5.25 -19.40 -3.81
CA LEU A 87 -3.87 -19.34 -3.33
C LEU A 87 -3.73 -19.78 -1.87
N LYS A 88 -4.73 -19.54 -1.01
CA LYS A 88 -4.66 -19.88 0.42
C LYS A 88 -4.36 -21.35 0.69
N LYS A 89 -4.72 -22.24 -0.24
CA LYS A 89 -4.45 -23.69 -0.14
C LYS A 89 -2.95 -24.01 -0.09
N HIS A 90 -2.11 -23.09 -0.55
CA HIS A 90 -0.65 -23.22 -0.64
C HIS A 90 0.10 -22.49 0.50
N VAL A 91 -0.63 -21.89 1.44
CA VAL A 91 -0.07 -21.16 2.58
C VAL A 91 0.28 -22.11 3.73
N LYS A 92 1.50 -21.99 4.26
CA LYS A 92 1.84 -22.58 5.56
C LYS A 92 1.28 -21.68 6.66
N GLN A 93 0.31 -22.20 7.43
CA GLN A 93 -0.45 -21.45 8.43
C GLN A 93 0.39 -20.95 9.65
N ASN A 94 1.62 -21.45 9.82
CA ASN A 94 2.45 -21.19 11.00
C ASN A 94 3.57 -20.17 10.76
N GLU A 95 3.56 -19.45 9.64
CA GLU A 95 4.63 -18.52 9.28
C GLU A 95 4.33 -17.11 9.78
N ILE A 96 5.16 -16.65 10.71
CA ILE A 96 5.05 -15.35 11.37
C ILE A 96 5.69 -14.28 10.46
N VAL A 97 4.89 -13.34 9.99
CA VAL A 97 5.38 -12.11 9.36
C VAL A 97 5.76 -11.13 10.47
N ILE A 98 6.93 -10.48 10.36
CA ILE A 98 7.42 -9.52 11.36
C ILE A 98 6.40 -8.36 11.52
N GLU A 99 6.01 -8.08 12.76
CA GLU A 99 4.94 -7.13 13.11
C GLU A 99 5.17 -5.70 12.56
N GLY A 100 6.42 -5.21 12.57
CA GLY A 100 6.77 -3.90 12.03
C GLY A 100 6.49 -3.76 10.52
N ASN A 101 6.78 -4.81 9.75
CA ASN A 101 6.56 -4.85 8.30
C ASN A 101 5.05 -4.86 8.00
N LEU A 102 4.27 -5.58 8.81
CA LEU A 102 2.82 -5.61 8.70
C LEU A 102 2.17 -4.24 8.94
N ARG A 103 2.70 -3.47 9.89
CA ARG A 103 2.19 -2.13 10.20
C ARG A 103 2.42 -1.13 9.09
N MET A 104 3.62 -1.12 8.49
CA MET A 104 3.92 -0.26 7.33
C MET A 104 3.08 -0.67 6.11
N MET A 105 3.00 -1.97 5.84
CA MET A 105 2.16 -2.50 4.77
C MET A 105 0.69 -2.08 4.93
N ASP A 106 0.07 -2.32 6.08
CA ASP A 106 -1.34 -1.97 6.29
C ASP A 106 -1.58 -0.46 6.23
N PHE A 107 -0.60 0.34 6.66
CA PHE A 107 -0.66 1.79 6.53
C PHE A 107 -0.70 2.22 5.06
N ILE A 108 0.27 1.77 4.26
CA ILE A 108 0.34 2.06 2.82
C ILE A 108 -0.97 1.65 2.14
N LEU A 109 -1.43 0.43 2.38
CA LEU A 109 -2.68 -0.08 1.80
C LEU A 109 -3.90 0.74 2.22
N THR A 110 -3.97 1.15 3.48
CA THR A 110 -5.07 2.01 3.98
C THR A 110 -5.08 3.35 3.25
N VAL A 111 -3.92 4.02 3.13
CA VAL A 111 -3.83 5.32 2.48
C VAL A 111 -4.07 5.21 0.98
N SER A 112 -3.52 4.18 0.32
CA SER A 112 -3.79 3.91 -1.10
C SER A 112 -5.29 3.75 -1.36
N CYS A 113 -5.98 2.94 -0.57
CA CYS A 113 -7.44 2.77 -0.72
C CYS A 113 -8.19 4.09 -0.56
N ILE A 114 -7.80 4.94 0.39
CA ILE A 114 -8.39 6.28 0.55
C ILE A 114 -8.16 7.12 -0.71
N LEU A 115 -6.90 7.27 -1.16
CA LEU A 115 -6.54 8.11 -2.31
C LEU A 115 -7.26 7.66 -3.60
N TRP A 116 -7.41 6.35 -3.79
CA TRP A 116 -8.12 5.78 -4.94
C TRP A 116 -9.64 5.88 -4.84
N SER A 117 -10.20 6.02 -3.64
CA SER A 117 -11.62 6.27 -3.44
C SER A 117 -12.02 7.74 -3.62
N LEU A 118 -11.03 8.65 -3.70
CA LEU A 118 -11.28 10.05 -4.03
C LEU A 118 -11.59 10.21 -5.52
N ASP A 119 -12.69 10.89 -5.82
CA ASP A 119 -12.92 11.41 -7.16
C ASP A 119 -11.78 12.32 -7.60
N ASN A 120 -11.65 12.53 -8.91
CA ASN A 120 -10.50 13.24 -9.46
C ASN A 120 -10.40 14.69 -8.93
N LYS A 121 -11.52 15.38 -8.71
CA LYS A 121 -11.52 16.76 -8.20
C LYS A 121 -10.96 16.81 -6.78
N LYS A 122 -11.45 15.93 -5.90
CA LYS A 122 -11.01 15.82 -4.50
C LYS A 122 -9.55 15.39 -4.41
N TYR A 123 -9.13 14.44 -5.24
CA TYR A 123 -7.74 14.02 -5.33
C TYR A 123 -6.82 15.18 -5.74
N LEU A 124 -7.20 15.95 -6.77
CA LEU A 124 -6.41 17.11 -7.22
C LEU A 124 -6.29 18.18 -6.14
N SER A 125 -7.38 18.45 -5.40
CA SER A 125 -7.34 19.36 -4.24
C SER A 125 -6.43 18.85 -3.12
N LEU A 126 -6.50 17.55 -2.79
CA LEU A 126 -5.63 16.94 -1.78
C LEU A 126 -4.16 17.00 -2.21
N ARG A 127 -3.87 16.68 -3.47
CA ARG A 127 -2.52 16.75 -4.05
C ARG A 127 -1.95 18.16 -3.94
N GLU A 128 -2.75 19.18 -4.22
CA GLU A 128 -2.30 20.57 -4.10
C GLU A 128 -2.07 20.99 -2.64
N LEU A 129 -2.89 20.52 -1.69
CA LEU A 129 -2.63 20.74 -0.26
C LEU A 129 -1.33 20.08 0.20
N ALA A 130 -1.12 18.81 -0.17
CA ALA A 130 0.11 18.09 0.14
C ALA A 130 1.33 18.79 -0.45
N ARG A 131 1.24 19.26 -1.71
CA ARG A 131 2.28 20.06 -2.36
C ARG A 131 2.61 21.33 -1.58
N ARG A 132 1.60 22.13 -1.23
CA ARG A 132 1.82 23.40 -0.52
C ARG A 132 2.42 23.23 0.87
N ILE A 133 1.98 22.21 1.60
CA ILE A 133 2.32 22.07 3.03
C ILE A 133 3.62 21.29 3.23
N VAL A 134 3.81 20.19 2.51
CA VAL A 134 4.90 19.25 2.78
C VAL A 134 5.82 18.97 1.59
N LEU A 135 5.40 19.26 0.35
CA LEU A 135 6.26 19.12 -0.84
C LEU A 135 6.45 20.46 -1.59
N PRO A 136 6.86 21.56 -0.91
CA PRO A 136 6.85 22.91 -1.50
C PRO A 136 7.80 23.06 -2.70
N HIS A 137 8.83 22.21 -2.77
CA HIS A 137 9.83 22.19 -3.85
C HIS A 137 9.42 21.35 -5.06
N PHE A 138 8.29 20.64 -5.00
CA PHE A 138 7.78 19.85 -6.11
C PHE A 138 6.79 20.65 -6.95
N ASP A 139 6.95 20.60 -8.27
CA ASP A 139 5.90 21.02 -9.19
C ASP A 139 4.75 20.01 -9.14
N SER A 140 3.52 20.52 -9.06
CA SER A 140 2.28 19.73 -9.14
C SER A 140 2.20 18.85 -10.40
N LEU A 141 2.82 19.28 -11.51
CA LEU A 141 2.87 18.56 -12.77
C LEU A 141 3.77 17.32 -12.70
N ASN A 142 4.75 17.32 -11.80
CA ASN A 142 5.67 16.20 -11.61
C ASN A 142 5.04 15.07 -10.78
N ILE A 143 3.92 15.32 -10.10
CA ILE A 143 3.17 14.29 -9.35
C ILE A 143 2.19 13.59 -10.31
N THR A 144 2.71 12.57 -10.97
CA THR A 144 2.07 11.87 -12.10
C THR A 144 0.91 10.95 -11.72
N SER A 145 0.86 10.41 -10.50
CA SER A 145 -0.19 9.47 -10.09
C SER A 145 -0.48 9.53 -8.59
N ARG A 146 -1.60 8.91 -8.16
CA ARG A 146 -1.97 8.75 -6.74
C ARG A 146 -0.90 7.99 -5.96
N THR A 147 -0.35 6.93 -6.57
CA THR A 147 0.70 6.12 -5.95
C THR A 147 2.02 6.88 -5.90
N HIS A 148 2.34 7.66 -6.94
CA HIS A 148 3.52 8.51 -6.95
C HIS A 148 3.45 9.60 -5.85
N LEU A 149 2.29 10.24 -5.65
CA LEU A 149 2.11 11.15 -4.51
C LEU A 149 2.42 10.46 -3.18
N LEU A 150 1.87 9.26 -2.97
CA LEU A 150 2.10 8.51 -1.74
C LEU A 150 3.57 8.13 -1.56
N GLN A 151 4.25 7.74 -2.64
CA GLN A 151 5.69 7.46 -2.64
C GLN A 151 6.49 8.68 -2.16
N LEU A 152 6.25 9.86 -2.74
CA LEU A 152 6.94 11.09 -2.35
C LEU A 152 6.72 11.44 -0.87
N LEU A 153 5.50 11.24 -0.37
CA LEU A 153 5.17 11.50 1.03
C LEU A 153 5.87 10.53 2.00
N LEU A 154 6.03 9.26 1.61
CA LEU A 154 6.75 8.24 2.39
C LEU A 154 8.25 8.51 2.37
N GLU A 155 8.84 8.79 1.20
CA GLU A 155 10.27 9.07 1.04
C GLU A 155 10.70 10.35 1.78
N GLY A 156 9.84 11.37 1.79
CA GLY A 156 10.06 12.60 2.55
C GLY A 156 9.76 12.50 4.05
N ASN A 157 9.37 11.32 4.56
CA ASN A 157 8.90 11.10 5.94
C ASN A 157 7.75 12.04 6.36
N HIS A 158 7.01 12.59 5.41
CA HIS A 158 5.85 13.45 5.66
C HIS A 158 4.62 12.65 6.06
N LEU A 159 4.62 11.37 5.73
CA LEU A 159 3.58 10.42 6.07
C LEU A 159 4.22 9.12 6.52
N THR A 160 4.01 8.72 7.77
CA THR A 160 4.52 7.46 8.33
C THR A 160 3.43 6.77 9.15
N PRO A 161 3.57 5.46 9.43
CA PRO A 161 2.70 4.74 10.36
C PRO A 161 2.50 5.41 11.73
N ASN A 162 3.46 6.22 12.18
CA ASN A 162 3.45 6.93 13.46
C ASN A 162 3.05 8.41 13.35
N SER A 163 3.11 8.99 12.15
CA SER A 163 2.90 10.42 11.94
C SER A 163 2.13 10.65 10.64
N PHE A 164 0.83 10.88 10.79
CA PHE A 164 -0.10 11.08 9.67
C PHE A 164 -1.25 12.05 10.01
N CYS A 165 -1.02 12.97 10.95
CA CYS A 165 -2.00 13.99 11.34
C CYS A 165 -2.47 14.82 10.13
N TYR A 166 -1.54 15.20 9.25
CA TYR A 166 -1.87 15.96 8.04
C TYR A 166 -2.83 15.24 7.10
N LEU A 167 -2.87 13.90 7.09
CA LEU A 167 -3.83 13.18 6.27
C LEU A 167 -5.27 13.39 6.77
N PHE A 168 -5.49 13.47 8.08
CA PHE A 168 -6.80 13.86 8.62
C PHE A 168 -7.17 15.29 8.22
N VAL A 169 -6.22 16.22 8.33
CA VAL A 169 -6.39 17.63 7.96
C VAL A 169 -6.75 17.77 6.49
N TRP A 170 -6.00 17.14 5.60
CA TRP A 170 -6.26 17.22 4.16
C TRP A 170 -7.62 16.63 3.81
N LEU A 171 -7.99 15.47 4.38
CA LEU A 171 -9.30 14.87 4.18
C LEU A 171 -10.43 15.76 4.70
N GLU A 172 -10.25 16.46 5.82
CA GLU A 172 -11.24 17.42 6.32
C GLU A 172 -11.40 18.60 5.36
N VAL A 173 -10.30 19.25 4.97
CA VAL A 173 -10.31 20.45 4.12
C VAL A 173 -10.92 20.17 2.74
N VAL A 174 -10.67 18.99 2.16
CA VAL A 174 -11.26 18.62 0.85
C VAL A 174 -12.69 18.04 0.95
N GLY A 175 -13.31 18.06 2.13
CA GLY A 175 -14.69 17.59 2.33
C GLY A 175 -14.83 16.06 2.27
N CYS A 176 -13.85 15.34 2.80
CA CYS A 176 -13.66 13.89 2.74
C CYS A 176 -13.48 13.24 4.12
N SER A 177 -14.04 13.86 5.16
CA SER A 177 -13.92 13.40 6.55
C SER A 177 -14.48 12.00 6.81
N LEU A 178 -15.34 11.45 5.93
CA LEU A 178 -15.79 10.06 6.01
C LEU A 178 -14.62 9.07 6.03
N TYR A 179 -13.51 9.37 5.34
CA TYR A 179 -12.33 8.52 5.28
C TYR A 179 -11.48 8.58 6.57
N HIS A 180 -11.80 9.48 7.51
CA HIS A 180 -11.22 9.43 8.86
C HIS A 180 -11.52 8.11 9.55
N ASN A 181 -12.63 7.45 9.22
CA ASN A 181 -12.97 6.14 9.79
C ASN A 181 -11.94 5.07 9.38
N ASN A 182 -11.47 5.08 8.12
CA ASN A 182 -10.42 4.16 7.66
C ASN A 182 -9.11 4.34 8.44
N LEU A 183 -8.75 5.60 8.74
CA LEU A 183 -7.56 5.93 9.53
C LEU A 183 -7.71 5.57 11.01
N LYS A 184 -8.88 5.80 11.61
CA LYS A 184 -9.18 5.38 12.98
C LYS A 184 -9.19 3.87 13.13
N GLU A 185 -9.70 3.14 12.14
CA GLU A 185 -9.63 1.67 12.13
C GLU A 185 -8.19 1.18 11.99
N TYR A 186 -7.33 1.88 11.24
CA TYR A 186 -5.90 1.61 11.24
C TYR A 186 -5.29 1.81 12.63
N CYS A 187 -5.55 2.95 13.28
CA CYS A 187 -5.12 3.22 14.65
C CYS A 187 -5.50 2.09 15.61
N LYS A 188 -6.77 1.65 15.54
CA LYS A 188 -7.30 0.56 16.35
C LYS A 188 -6.60 -0.78 16.10
N ARG A 189 -6.37 -1.16 14.84
CA ARG A 189 -5.70 -2.43 14.48
C ARG A 189 -4.25 -2.51 15.00
N HIS A 190 -3.56 -1.38 15.08
CA HIS A 190 -2.15 -1.31 15.43
C HIS A 190 -1.87 -0.65 16.79
N HIS A 191 -2.90 -0.45 17.61
CA HIS A 191 -2.80 0.17 18.94
C HIS A 191 -2.08 1.54 18.92
N VAL A 192 -2.34 2.34 17.89
CA VAL A 192 -1.80 3.68 17.71
C VAL A 192 -2.85 4.69 18.16
N GLU A 193 -2.43 5.74 18.86
CA GLU A 193 -3.32 6.85 19.19
C GLU A 193 -3.80 7.57 17.92
N VAL A 194 -5.05 8.05 17.93
CA VAL A 194 -5.54 8.92 16.86
C VAL A 194 -4.89 10.29 17.03
N PRO A 195 -4.11 10.79 16.05
CA PRO A 195 -3.44 12.08 16.18
C PRO A 195 -4.44 13.21 16.42
N ASP A 196 -4.10 14.19 17.24
CA ASP A 196 -4.86 15.44 17.28
C ASP A 196 -4.56 16.26 16.02
N TRP A 197 -5.58 16.50 15.22
CA TRP A 197 -5.50 17.20 13.93
C TRP A 197 -6.42 18.41 13.86
N LYS A 198 -7.36 18.57 14.80
CA LYS A 198 -8.44 19.56 14.67
C LYS A 198 -7.91 20.99 14.69
N SER A 199 -6.91 21.24 15.53
CA SER A 199 -6.25 22.54 15.65
C SER A 199 -5.54 22.98 14.36
N LEU A 200 -5.15 22.03 13.51
CA LEU A 200 -4.44 22.28 12.24
C LEU A 200 -5.36 22.65 11.07
N VAL A 201 -6.69 22.51 11.22
CA VAL A 201 -7.65 22.75 10.13
C VAL A 201 -7.97 24.22 9.94
N ALA A 202 -8.12 24.97 11.04
CA ALA A 202 -8.51 26.38 11.02
C ALA A 202 -7.66 27.28 10.09
N PRO A 203 -6.31 27.17 10.03
CA PRO A 203 -5.51 28.02 9.15
C PRO A 203 -5.57 27.63 7.65
N LEU A 204 -6.29 26.56 7.29
CA LEU A 204 -6.33 26.00 5.94
C LEU A 204 -7.71 26.08 5.26
N LYS A 205 -8.74 26.54 5.98
CA LYS A 205 -10.06 26.86 5.44
C LYS A 205 -10.10 28.30 4.96
#